data_AF-F9Q9Z9-F1
#
_entry.id   AF-F9Q9Z9-F1
#
_cell.length_a   1.000
_cell.length_b   1.000
_cell.length_c   1.000
_cell.angle_alpha   90.00
_cell.angle_beta   90.00
_cell.angle_gamma   90.00
#
_symmetry.space_group_name_H-M   'P 1'
#
loop_
_entity.id
_entity.type
_entity.pdbx_description
1 polymer ?
#
loop_
_entity_poly.entity_id
_entity_poly.type
_entity_poly.pdbx_seq_one_letter_code
_entity_poly.pdbx_strand_id
1 'polypeptide(L)'
;MKTWHDVLGTEKQQPYFQHILQQVAAARAQGKTIYPPHADVFNAFSFTPLENVKVVILGQDPYHGPNQAHGLAFSVQPGVAIPPSLLNMYKELQQDIPGFQMPANGDLRYWAEQGVLLLNTVLTVERGLAHSHAKFGWETFTDRVIAALNEHKENLVFLLWGSHAQKKGQFIDRNRHYVLCAPHPSPLSAHRGFFGCHHFSKTNQYLLAHGQTPIDWQI
;
A
#
# COMPACT_ATOMS: atom_id res chain seq x y z
N MET A 1 -14.07 -17.90 7.09
CA MET A 1 -13.39 -16.61 7.31
C MET A 1 -14.00 -15.58 6.38
N LYS A 2 -14.02 -14.29 6.76
CA LYS A 2 -14.50 -13.23 5.87
C LYS A 2 -13.47 -12.98 4.76
N THR A 3 -13.94 -12.78 3.55
CA THR A 3 -13.18 -12.40 2.37
C THR A 3 -13.32 -10.90 2.09
N TRP A 4 -12.53 -10.37 1.15
CA TRP A 4 -12.72 -9.01 0.65
C TRP A 4 -14.11 -8.78 0.04
N HIS A 5 -14.71 -9.81 -0.56
CA HIS A 5 -16.07 -9.71 -1.10
C HIS A 5 -17.10 -9.56 0.02
N ASP A 6 -16.94 -10.30 1.11
CA ASP A 6 -17.89 -10.25 2.24
C ASP A 6 -17.92 -8.87 2.92
N VAL A 7 -16.79 -8.16 2.95
CA VAL A 7 -16.67 -6.87 3.67
C VAL A 7 -16.74 -5.64 2.76
N LEU A 8 -16.43 -5.77 1.47
CA LEU A 8 -16.46 -4.66 0.49
C LEU A 8 -17.47 -4.86 -0.64
N GLY A 9 -18.18 -5.98 -0.69
CA GLY A 9 -19.10 -6.31 -1.79
C GLY A 9 -20.21 -5.27 -1.95
N THR A 10 -20.81 -4.84 -0.84
CA THR A 10 -21.82 -3.76 -0.81
C THR A 10 -21.21 -2.39 -1.11
N GLU A 11 -19.97 -2.15 -0.69
CA GLU A 11 -19.24 -0.91 -0.97
C GLU A 11 -19.02 -0.73 -2.48
N LYS A 12 -18.70 -1.82 -3.18
CA LYS A 12 -18.54 -1.81 -4.64
C LYS A 12 -19.85 -1.49 -5.39
N GLN A 13 -21.01 -1.65 -4.76
CA GLN A 13 -22.31 -1.31 -5.36
C GLN A 13 -22.69 0.16 -5.15
N GLN A 14 -21.95 0.91 -4.34
CA GLN A 14 -22.28 2.31 -4.05
C GLN A 14 -22.13 3.19 -5.31
N PRO A 15 -22.99 4.22 -5.48
CA PRO A 15 -22.95 5.10 -6.64
C PRO A 15 -21.59 5.74 -6.89
N TYR A 16 -20.88 6.17 -5.83
CA TYR A 16 -19.56 6.79 -5.97
C TYR A 16 -18.53 5.80 -6.54
N PHE A 17 -18.57 4.52 -6.13
CA PHE A 17 -17.64 3.51 -6.61
C PHE A 17 -17.88 3.19 -8.08
N GLN A 18 -19.14 3.06 -8.48
CA GLN A 18 -19.51 2.88 -9.88
C GLN A 18 -19.09 4.09 -10.73
N HIS A 19 -19.23 5.31 -10.19
CA HIS A 19 -18.78 6.53 -10.86
C HIS A 19 -17.26 6.53 -11.09
N ILE A 20 -16.45 6.13 -10.09
CA ILE A 20 -15.00 5.99 -10.25
C ILE A 20 -14.66 5.10 -11.44
N LEU A 21 -15.25 3.90 -11.51
CA LEU A 21 -14.98 2.94 -12.58
C LEU A 21 -15.38 3.49 -13.95
N GLN A 22 -16.54 4.15 -14.04
CA GLN A 22 -17.00 4.81 -15.26
C GLN A 22 -16.05 5.91 -15.71
N GLN A 23 -15.57 6.77 -14.80
CA GLN A 23 -14.63 7.84 -15.12
C GLN A 23 -13.29 7.29 -15.64
N VAL A 24 -12.75 6.25 -14.99
CA VAL A 24 -11.51 5.59 -15.44
C VAL A 24 -11.71 4.94 -16.80
N ALA A 25 -12.83 4.24 -17.01
CA ALA A 25 -13.15 3.61 -18.30
C ALA A 25 -13.31 4.65 -19.42
N ALA A 26 -14.01 5.75 -19.14
CA ALA A 26 -14.18 6.86 -20.07
C ALA A 26 -12.85 7.51 -20.44
N ALA A 27 -11.96 7.75 -19.46
CA ALA A 27 -10.63 8.28 -19.71
C ALA A 27 -9.83 7.37 -20.65
N ARG A 28 -9.85 6.05 -20.42
CA ARG A 28 -9.21 5.07 -21.31
C ARG A 28 -9.83 5.07 -22.71
N ALA A 29 -11.16 5.13 -22.82
CA ALA A 29 -11.87 5.18 -24.09
C ALA A 29 -11.58 6.46 -24.89
N GLN A 30 -11.25 7.56 -24.21
CA GLN A 30 -10.78 8.82 -24.80
C GLN A 30 -9.31 8.77 -25.24
N GLY A 31 -8.63 7.62 -25.14
CA GLY A 31 -7.24 7.45 -25.54
C GLY A 31 -6.22 7.86 -24.48
N LYS A 32 -6.65 8.23 -23.26
CA LYS A 32 -5.71 8.54 -22.18
C LYS A 32 -5.03 7.26 -21.69
N THR A 33 -3.72 7.34 -21.46
CA THR A 33 -2.97 6.26 -20.84
C THR A 33 -3.14 6.33 -19.33
N ILE A 34 -3.89 5.39 -18.76
CA ILE A 34 -4.12 5.29 -17.31
C ILE A 34 -3.39 4.09 -16.72
N TYR A 35 -2.65 4.31 -15.62
CA TYR A 35 -1.96 3.27 -14.86
C TYR A 35 -2.66 2.96 -13.54
N PRO A 36 -2.48 1.74 -13.00
CA PRO A 36 -1.91 0.58 -13.69
C PRO A 36 -2.88 0.06 -14.79
N PRO A 37 -2.54 -0.99 -15.56
CA PRO A 37 -3.50 -1.68 -16.42
C PRO A 37 -4.77 -2.09 -15.67
N HIS A 38 -5.91 -2.21 -16.36
CA HIS A 38 -7.21 -2.48 -15.72
C HIS A 38 -7.19 -3.75 -14.84
N ALA A 39 -6.55 -4.81 -15.31
CA ALA A 39 -6.43 -6.07 -14.57
C ALA A 39 -5.68 -5.92 -13.24
N ASP A 40 -4.79 -4.92 -13.14
CA ASP A 40 -3.89 -4.75 -12.01
C ASP A 40 -4.42 -3.79 -10.94
N VAL A 41 -5.51 -3.05 -11.21
CA VAL A 41 -6.02 -1.98 -10.31
C VAL A 41 -6.26 -2.48 -8.88
N PHE A 42 -6.66 -3.75 -8.73
CA PHE A 42 -7.00 -4.35 -7.44
C PHE A 42 -5.99 -5.42 -6.98
N ASN A 43 -4.79 -5.46 -7.55
CA ASN A 43 -3.78 -6.48 -7.24
C ASN A 43 -3.44 -6.56 -5.74
N ALA A 44 -3.42 -5.45 -4.99
CA ALA A 44 -3.21 -5.48 -3.55
C ALA A 44 -4.17 -6.43 -2.82
N PHE A 45 -5.43 -6.48 -3.24
CA PHE A 45 -6.46 -7.35 -2.66
C PHE A 45 -6.34 -8.79 -3.15
N SER A 46 -5.91 -9.01 -4.39
CA SER A 46 -5.71 -10.34 -4.97
C SER A 46 -4.50 -11.05 -4.35
N PHE A 47 -3.38 -10.34 -4.16
CA PHE A 47 -2.17 -10.90 -3.56
C PHE A 47 -2.29 -11.03 -2.03
N THR A 48 -3.11 -10.21 -1.39
CA THR A 48 -3.29 -10.22 0.07
C THR A 48 -4.75 -10.48 0.43
N PRO A 49 -5.22 -11.73 0.52
CA PRO A 49 -6.55 -12.05 1.02
C PRO A 49 -6.79 -11.45 2.41
N LEU A 50 -8.03 -11.04 2.71
CA LEU A 50 -8.39 -10.33 3.95
C LEU A 50 -7.94 -11.08 5.22
N GLU A 51 -8.14 -12.39 5.22
CA GLU A 51 -7.76 -13.29 6.29
C GLU A 51 -6.25 -13.31 6.53
N ASN A 52 -5.44 -13.10 5.48
CA ASN A 52 -3.99 -13.16 5.51
C ASN A 52 -3.33 -11.82 5.83
N VAL A 53 -4.09 -10.72 5.87
CA VAL A 53 -3.53 -9.40 6.19
C VAL A 53 -2.94 -9.42 7.59
N LYS A 54 -1.65 -9.04 7.69
CA LYS A 54 -0.88 -8.85 8.92
C LYS A 54 -0.36 -7.41 9.04
N VAL A 55 0.07 -6.85 7.91
CA VAL A 55 0.68 -5.52 7.83
C VAL A 55 -0.03 -4.71 6.76
N VAL A 56 -0.22 -3.41 6.99
CA VAL A 56 -0.80 -2.47 6.02
C VAL A 56 0.18 -1.33 5.81
N ILE A 57 0.59 -1.11 4.57
CA ILE A 57 1.46 0.00 4.17
C ILE A 57 0.67 0.86 3.18
N LEU A 58 0.54 2.15 3.51
CA LEU A 58 -0.22 3.09 2.68
C LEU A 58 0.70 3.90 1.76
N GLY A 59 0.45 3.82 0.46
CA GLY A 59 0.98 4.75 -0.55
C GLY A 59 -0.07 5.78 -0.97
N GLN A 60 0.31 6.81 -1.71
CA GLN A 60 -0.61 7.86 -2.12
C GLN A 60 -1.29 7.53 -3.45
N ASP A 61 -0.54 7.59 -4.55
CA ASP A 61 -0.97 7.25 -5.90
C ASP A 61 -0.03 6.24 -6.58
N PRO A 62 -0.48 5.53 -7.62
CA PRO A 62 0.39 4.64 -8.37
C PRO A 62 1.49 5.42 -9.08
N TYR A 63 2.61 4.75 -9.38
CA TYR A 63 3.60 5.33 -10.29
C TYR A 63 2.97 5.66 -11.66
N HIS A 64 3.29 6.85 -12.17
CA HIS A 64 2.69 7.41 -13.38
C HIS A 64 3.55 7.23 -14.65
N GLY A 65 4.65 6.48 -14.57
CA GLY A 65 5.51 6.13 -15.70
C GLY A 65 5.16 4.79 -16.35
N PRO A 66 5.58 4.56 -17.61
CA PRO A 66 5.31 3.32 -18.32
C PRO A 66 5.92 2.11 -17.61
N ASN A 67 5.15 1.02 -17.55
CA ASN A 67 5.53 -0.27 -16.97
C ASN A 67 5.90 -0.24 -15.48
N GLN A 68 5.68 0.87 -14.76
CA GLN A 68 6.05 0.97 -13.34
C GLN A 68 4.99 0.33 -12.45
N ALA A 69 3.80 0.93 -12.39
CA ALA A 69 2.75 0.51 -11.46
C ALA A 69 2.08 -0.80 -11.89
N HIS A 70 1.86 -1.69 -10.93
CA HIS A 70 1.13 -2.96 -11.09
C HIS A 70 0.15 -3.23 -9.93
N GLY A 71 -0.35 -2.16 -9.31
CA GLY A 71 -1.42 -2.24 -8.30
C GLY A 71 -0.99 -2.51 -6.86
N LEU A 72 0.32 -2.48 -6.58
CA LEU A 72 0.88 -2.51 -5.23
C LEU A 72 1.57 -1.18 -4.90
N ALA A 73 1.29 -0.61 -3.74
CA ALA A 73 1.99 0.58 -3.26
C ALA A 73 3.51 0.37 -3.20
N PHE A 74 4.29 1.39 -3.59
CA PHE A 74 5.75 1.40 -3.65
C PHE A 74 6.43 0.39 -4.59
N SER A 75 5.73 -0.64 -5.06
CA SER A 75 6.29 -1.66 -5.93
C SER A 75 6.34 -1.23 -7.39
N VAL A 76 7.35 -1.73 -8.12
CA VAL A 76 7.46 -1.63 -9.57
C VAL A 76 7.61 -3.01 -10.21
N GLN A 77 7.26 -3.14 -11.49
CA GLN A 77 7.46 -4.38 -12.25
C GLN A 77 8.96 -4.75 -12.35
N PRO A 78 9.30 -6.04 -12.52
CA PRO A 78 10.66 -6.47 -12.81
C PRO A 78 11.28 -5.75 -14.01
N GLY A 79 12.57 -5.41 -13.90
CA GLY A 79 13.32 -4.68 -14.95
C GLY A 79 13.12 -3.15 -14.94
N VAL A 80 12.22 -2.62 -14.10
CA VAL A 80 12.07 -1.18 -13.87
C VAL A 80 13.10 -0.71 -12.84
N ALA A 81 13.72 0.45 -13.08
CA ALA A 81 14.62 1.07 -12.12
C ALA A 81 13.90 1.34 -10.78
N ILE A 82 14.57 0.98 -9.68
CA ILE A 82 14.03 1.14 -8.31
C ILE A 82 13.75 2.63 -8.05
N PRO A 83 12.49 3.03 -7.75
CA PRO A 83 12.16 4.42 -7.50
C PRO A 83 12.83 4.95 -6.22
N PRO A 84 13.08 6.28 -6.11
CA PRO A 84 13.82 6.84 -4.97
C PRO A 84 13.22 6.53 -3.59
N SER A 85 11.89 6.51 -3.47
CA SER A 85 11.21 6.15 -2.23
C SER A 85 11.46 4.69 -1.84
N LEU A 86 11.37 3.76 -2.80
CA LEU A 86 11.62 2.34 -2.55
C LEU A 86 13.09 2.09 -2.23
N LEU A 87 14.01 2.77 -2.91
CA LEU A 87 15.43 2.71 -2.58
C LEU A 87 15.71 3.14 -1.14
N ASN A 88 15.02 4.18 -0.65
CA ASN A 88 15.15 4.60 0.74
C ASN A 88 14.52 3.59 1.71
N MET A 89 13.44 2.90 1.35
CA MET A 89 12.93 1.76 2.13
C MET A 89 13.98 0.65 2.23
N TYR A 90 14.69 0.32 1.15
CA TYR A 90 15.77 -0.67 1.20
C TYR A 90 16.97 -0.22 2.05
N LYS A 91 17.33 1.07 2.01
CA LYS A 91 18.38 1.63 2.89
C LYS A 91 18.00 1.55 4.36
N GLU A 92 16.73 1.76 4.70
CA GLU A 92 16.23 1.56 6.06
C GLU A 92 16.25 0.07 6.43
N LEU A 93 15.76 -0.82 5.56
CA LEU A 93 15.81 -2.26 5.77
C LEU A 93 17.22 -2.79 6.01
N GLN A 94 18.21 -2.30 5.27
CA GLN A 94 19.62 -2.68 5.43
C GLN A 94 20.18 -2.29 6.81
N GLN A 95 19.67 -1.21 7.41
CA GLN A 95 20.06 -0.78 8.75
C GLN A 95 19.23 -1.47 9.85
N ASP A 96 17.98 -1.84 9.54
CA ASP A 96 17.01 -2.33 10.51
C ASP A 96 16.98 -3.87 10.65
N ILE A 97 17.14 -4.59 9.54
CA ILE A 97 17.02 -6.05 9.49
C ILE A 97 18.41 -6.70 9.32
N PRO A 98 18.91 -7.43 10.33
CA PRO A 98 20.19 -8.12 10.23
C PRO A 98 20.23 -9.06 9.04
N GLY A 99 21.27 -8.92 8.21
CA GLY A 99 21.50 -9.78 7.04
C GLY A 99 20.77 -9.35 5.76
N PHE A 100 19.89 -8.35 5.80
CA PHE A 100 19.19 -7.86 4.61
C PHE A 100 20.18 -7.37 3.55
N GLN A 101 20.05 -7.90 2.34
CA GLN A 101 20.82 -7.49 1.17
C GLN A 101 19.93 -6.65 0.25
N MET A 102 20.43 -5.48 -0.15
CA MET A 102 19.67 -4.60 -1.04
C MET A 102 19.42 -5.31 -2.39
N PRO A 103 18.15 -5.53 -2.77
CA PRO A 103 17.80 -6.24 -4.00
C PRO A 103 18.07 -5.37 -5.23
N ALA A 104 18.27 -6.04 -6.37
CA ALA A 104 18.38 -5.39 -7.68
C ALA A 104 17.02 -5.24 -8.40
N ASN A 105 15.92 -5.59 -7.74
CA ASN A 105 14.55 -5.50 -8.26
C ASN A 105 13.67 -4.67 -7.29
N GLY A 106 12.57 -4.10 -7.81
CA GLY A 106 11.62 -3.31 -7.02
C GLY A 106 10.24 -3.97 -6.87
N ASP A 107 10.17 -5.28 -7.10
CA ASP A 107 8.93 -6.04 -7.09
C ASP A 107 8.63 -6.58 -5.69
N LEU A 108 7.51 -6.14 -5.11
CA LEU A 108 7.14 -6.43 -3.73
C LEU A 108 6.00 -7.46 -3.64
N ARG A 109 5.73 -8.22 -4.71
CA ARG A 109 4.72 -9.30 -4.68
C ARG A 109 4.97 -10.29 -3.56
N TYR A 110 6.23 -10.64 -3.31
CA TYR A 110 6.60 -11.54 -2.21
C TYR A 110 6.20 -11.00 -0.83
N TRP A 111 6.22 -9.68 -0.60
CA TRP A 111 5.71 -9.10 0.64
C TRP A 111 4.18 -9.23 0.72
N ALA A 112 3.49 -8.97 -0.38
CA ALA A 112 2.02 -9.06 -0.43
C ALA A 112 1.53 -10.48 -0.14
N GLU A 113 2.16 -11.49 -0.74
CA GLU A 113 1.85 -12.92 -0.53
C GLU A 113 2.04 -13.36 0.93
N GLN A 114 2.89 -12.67 1.70
CA GLN A 114 3.12 -12.93 3.12
C GLN A 114 2.13 -12.25 4.08
N GLY A 115 1.23 -11.42 3.56
CA GLY A 115 0.24 -10.68 4.35
C GLY A 115 0.47 -9.17 4.44
N VAL A 116 1.35 -8.59 3.62
CA VAL A 116 1.58 -7.14 3.58
C VAL A 116 0.66 -6.48 2.54
N LEU A 117 -0.42 -5.87 3.01
CA LEU A 117 -1.32 -5.11 2.15
C LEU A 117 -0.67 -3.79 1.71
N LEU A 118 -0.15 -3.75 0.49
CA LEU A 118 0.46 -2.59 -0.15
C LEU A 118 -0.61 -1.74 -0.86
N LEU A 119 -1.32 -0.90 -0.11
CA LEU A 119 -2.50 -0.18 -0.59
C LEU A 119 -2.19 1.29 -0.90
N ASN A 120 -2.33 1.69 -2.17
CA ASN A 120 -2.41 3.11 -2.50
C ASN A 120 -3.78 3.67 -2.11
N THR A 121 -3.83 4.93 -1.68
CA THR A 121 -5.09 5.61 -1.37
C THR A 121 -5.89 6.02 -2.60
N VAL A 122 -5.19 6.22 -3.72
CA VAL A 122 -5.74 6.43 -5.06
C VAL A 122 -5.27 5.25 -5.91
N LEU A 123 -6.18 4.57 -6.61
CA LEU A 123 -5.85 3.29 -7.28
C LEU A 123 -5.50 3.43 -8.77
N THR A 124 -5.71 4.59 -9.37
CA THR A 124 -5.33 4.86 -10.77
C THR A 124 -4.73 6.25 -10.93
N VAL A 125 -3.96 6.45 -12.01
CA VAL A 125 -3.32 7.74 -12.34
C VAL A 125 -3.15 7.87 -13.86
N GLU A 126 -3.17 9.08 -14.38
CA GLU A 126 -2.90 9.36 -15.79
C GLU A 126 -1.38 9.46 -16.03
N ARG A 127 -0.91 8.94 -17.17
CA ARG A 127 0.51 8.93 -17.52
C ARG A 127 1.14 10.32 -17.38
N GLY A 128 2.21 10.42 -16.60
CA GLY A 128 2.97 11.64 -16.40
C GLY A 128 2.29 12.70 -15.52
N LEU A 129 1.10 12.44 -14.99
CA LEU A 129 0.32 13.40 -14.20
C LEU A 129 0.07 12.85 -12.79
N ALA A 130 1.00 13.12 -11.87
CA ALA A 130 0.82 12.79 -10.46
C ALA A 130 -0.50 13.37 -9.92
N HIS A 131 -1.19 12.61 -9.07
CA HIS A 131 -2.47 12.98 -8.45
C HIS A 131 -3.64 13.29 -9.40
N SER A 132 -3.54 12.96 -10.70
CA SER A 132 -4.59 13.30 -11.68
C SER A 132 -5.97 12.74 -11.35
N HIS A 133 -6.04 11.60 -10.64
CA HIS A 133 -7.29 10.95 -10.24
C HIS A 133 -7.61 11.08 -8.74
N ALA A 134 -6.92 11.96 -8.01
CA ALA A 134 -7.16 12.14 -6.57
C ALA A 134 -8.61 12.53 -6.25
N LYS A 135 -9.28 13.25 -7.16
CA LYS A 135 -10.67 13.70 -7.02
C LYS A 135 -11.72 12.72 -7.56
N PHE A 136 -11.32 11.52 -8.01
CA PHE A 136 -12.28 10.55 -8.57
C PHE A 136 -13.14 9.88 -7.48
N GLY A 137 -12.66 9.86 -6.24
CA GLY A 137 -13.34 9.22 -5.11
C GLY A 137 -12.65 7.95 -4.58
N TRP A 138 -11.47 7.61 -5.12
CA TRP A 138 -10.71 6.45 -4.64
C TRP A 138 -10.37 6.51 -3.15
N GLU A 139 -10.12 7.71 -2.59
CA GLU A 139 -9.86 7.86 -1.16
C GLU A 139 -11.04 7.38 -0.32
N THR A 140 -12.29 7.65 -0.74
CA THR A 140 -13.50 7.15 -0.08
C THR A 140 -13.54 5.63 -0.05
N PHE A 141 -13.23 4.98 -1.19
CA PHE A 141 -13.19 3.51 -1.24
C PHE A 141 -12.09 2.96 -0.32
N THR A 142 -10.89 3.52 -0.38
CA THR A 142 -9.79 3.02 0.44
C THR A 142 -9.94 3.38 1.92
N ASP A 143 -10.72 4.40 2.28
CA ASP A 143 -11.12 4.68 3.68
C ASP A 143 -11.98 3.56 4.22
N ARG A 144 -12.92 3.07 3.41
CA ARG A 144 -13.79 1.94 3.74
C ARG A 144 -13.00 0.63 3.88
N VAL A 145 -11.98 0.44 3.05
CA VAL A 145 -11.04 -0.69 3.21
C VAL A 145 -10.35 -0.66 4.58
N ILE A 146 -9.78 0.49 4.96
CA ILE A 146 -9.09 0.64 6.26
C ILE A 146 -10.07 0.50 7.42
N ALA A 147 -11.29 1.03 7.30
CA ALA A 147 -12.34 0.87 8.30
C ALA A 147 -12.75 -0.60 8.47
N ALA A 148 -12.94 -1.35 7.37
CA ALA A 148 -13.26 -2.77 7.42
C ALA A 148 -12.15 -3.60 8.07
N LEU A 149 -10.87 -3.29 7.81
CA LEU A 149 -9.74 -3.90 8.49
C LEU A 149 -9.75 -3.59 9.99
N ASN A 150 -9.95 -2.31 10.34
CA ASN A 150 -10.03 -1.86 11.71
C ASN A 150 -11.20 -2.50 12.48
N GLU A 151 -12.31 -2.82 11.81
CA GLU A 151 -13.47 -3.46 12.42
C GLU A 151 -13.29 -4.98 12.55
N HIS A 152 -12.83 -5.66 11.50
CA HIS A 152 -12.93 -7.12 11.40
C HIS A 152 -11.63 -7.88 11.65
N LYS A 153 -10.51 -7.18 11.85
CA LYS A 153 -9.22 -7.80 12.16
C LYS A 153 -8.74 -7.33 13.53
N GLU A 154 -7.73 -8.01 14.05
CA GLU A 154 -7.03 -7.66 15.28
C GLU A 154 -5.54 -7.87 15.06
N ASN A 155 -4.72 -7.21 15.87
CA ASN A 155 -3.27 -7.38 15.88
C ASN A 155 -2.63 -7.15 14.51
N LEU A 156 -3.17 -6.18 13.76
CA LEU A 156 -2.56 -5.70 12.52
C LEU A 156 -1.51 -4.64 12.82
N VAL A 157 -0.47 -4.58 11.99
CA VAL A 157 0.50 -3.48 12.00
C VAL A 157 0.22 -2.51 10.87
N PHE A 158 0.03 -1.23 11.18
CA PHE A 158 -0.15 -0.16 10.19
C PHE A 158 1.12 0.70 10.12
N LEU A 159 1.74 0.76 8.94
CA LEU A 159 2.90 1.62 8.67
C LEU A 159 2.42 2.88 7.94
N LEU A 160 2.32 3.98 8.70
CA LEU A 160 1.78 5.26 8.21
C LEU A 160 2.92 6.24 7.95
N TRP A 161 3.40 6.26 6.71
CA TRP A 161 4.54 7.08 6.29
C TRP A 161 4.10 8.38 5.61
N GLY A 162 4.39 9.51 6.25
CA GLY A 162 4.02 10.85 5.78
C GLY A 162 2.64 11.31 6.28
N SER A 163 2.40 12.62 6.17
CA SER A 163 1.21 13.28 6.73
C SER A 163 -0.11 12.77 6.14
N HIS A 164 -0.12 12.42 4.84
CA HIS A 164 -1.31 11.90 4.17
C HIS A 164 -1.73 10.54 4.75
N ALA A 165 -0.80 9.58 4.81
CA ALA A 165 -1.05 8.26 5.41
C ALA A 165 -1.43 8.37 6.90
N GLN A 166 -0.74 9.25 7.65
CA GLN A 166 -1.02 9.48 9.07
C GLN A 166 -2.43 10.04 9.29
N LYS A 167 -2.86 11.02 8.46
CA LYS A 167 -4.22 11.58 8.52
C LYS A 167 -5.26 10.49 8.25
N LYS A 168 -5.03 9.66 7.23
CA LYS A 168 -5.94 8.57 6.85
C LYS A 168 -6.08 7.50 7.94
N GLY A 169 -5.02 7.22 8.69
CA GLY A 169 -5.03 6.26 9.79
C GLY A 169 -5.40 6.83 11.16
N GLN A 170 -5.88 8.07 11.28
CA GLN A 170 -6.20 8.67 12.58
C GLN A 170 -7.25 7.87 13.36
N PHE A 171 -8.26 7.32 12.68
CA PHE A 171 -9.37 6.60 13.29
C PHE A 171 -9.04 5.13 13.69
N ILE A 172 -7.85 4.63 13.36
CA ILE A 172 -7.46 3.24 13.67
C ILE A 172 -7.37 3.07 15.19
N ASP A 173 -7.98 1.99 15.69
CA ASP A 173 -7.98 1.65 17.12
C ASP A 173 -6.60 1.10 17.53
N ARG A 174 -5.87 1.89 18.32
CA ARG A 174 -4.51 1.58 18.78
C ARG A 174 -4.47 0.58 19.92
N ASN A 175 -5.61 0.24 20.52
CA ASN A 175 -5.70 -0.86 21.48
C ASN A 175 -5.83 -2.21 20.77
N ARG A 176 -6.36 -2.21 19.54
CA ARG A 176 -6.56 -3.43 18.73
C ARG A 176 -5.45 -3.66 17.71
N HIS A 177 -4.77 -2.59 17.29
CA HIS A 177 -3.77 -2.61 16.24
C HIS A 177 -2.52 -1.82 16.63
N TYR A 178 -1.40 -2.18 16.02
CA TYR A 178 -0.15 -1.46 16.21
C TYR A 178 0.08 -0.45 15.09
N VAL A 179 0.04 0.84 15.43
CA VAL A 179 0.19 1.93 14.46
C VAL A 179 1.57 2.57 14.62
N LEU A 180 2.39 2.47 13.58
CA LEU A 180 3.73 3.05 13.51
C LEU A 180 3.75 4.20 12.50
N CYS A 181 4.16 5.39 12.96
CA CYS A 181 4.20 6.61 12.16
C CYS A 181 5.64 7.09 11.95
N ALA A 182 5.97 7.45 10.71
CA ALA A 182 7.24 8.11 10.37
C ALA A 182 7.02 9.11 9.22
N PRO A 183 7.98 10.01 8.92
CA PRO A 183 8.02 10.73 7.65
C PRO A 183 7.97 9.79 6.43
N HIS A 184 7.62 10.33 5.27
CA HIS A 184 7.58 9.55 4.03
C HIS A 184 9.01 9.12 3.59
N PRO A 185 9.21 7.95 2.98
CA PRO A 185 10.51 7.52 2.44
C PRO A 185 11.04 8.35 1.25
N SER A 186 10.32 9.39 0.83
CA SER A 186 10.73 10.24 -0.30
C SER A 186 12.04 10.95 0.04
N PRO A 187 12.94 11.20 -0.93
CA PRO A 187 14.14 12.02 -0.71
C PRO A 187 13.87 13.36 -0.02
N LEU A 188 12.67 13.94 -0.23
CA LEU A 188 12.25 15.20 0.37
C LEU A 188 12.05 15.13 1.89
N SER A 189 11.93 13.94 2.47
CA SER A 189 11.54 13.76 3.88
C SER A 189 12.26 12.64 4.61
N ALA A 190 12.98 11.75 3.92
CA ALA A 190 13.53 10.54 4.54
C ALA A 190 14.48 10.83 5.71
N HIS A 191 15.34 11.85 5.56
CA HIS A 191 16.26 12.31 6.61
C HIS A 191 15.59 12.99 7.81
N ARG A 192 14.29 13.31 7.73
CA ARG A 192 13.55 13.93 8.83
C ARG A 192 13.02 12.91 9.86
N GLY A 193 13.39 11.64 9.73
CA GLY A 193 13.02 10.58 10.67
C GLY A 193 12.39 9.32 10.05
N PHE A 194 12.41 9.15 8.71
CA PHE A 194 12.13 7.83 8.13
C PHE A 194 13.32 6.90 8.37
N PHE A 195 14.54 7.39 8.11
CA PHE A 195 15.75 6.66 8.47
C PHE A 195 15.88 6.57 10.00
N GLY A 196 16.12 5.35 10.50
CA GLY A 196 16.18 5.04 11.93
C GLY A 196 14.80 4.89 12.58
N CYS A 197 13.72 4.78 11.80
CA CYS A 197 12.39 4.52 12.37
C CYS A 197 12.26 3.09 12.90
N HIS A 198 13.03 2.15 12.34
CA HIS A 198 13.05 0.74 12.68
C HIS A 198 11.68 0.06 12.55
N HIS A 199 10.87 0.50 11.59
CA HIS A 199 9.50 0.02 11.43
C HIS A 199 9.44 -1.46 11.03
N PHE A 200 10.41 -1.99 10.28
CA PHE A 200 10.38 -3.36 9.79
C PHE A 200 10.66 -4.36 10.92
N SER A 201 11.66 -4.08 11.75
CA SER A 201 11.98 -4.91 12.92
C SER A 201 10.89 -4.81 14.00
N LYS A 202 10.38 -3.60 14.30
CA LYS A 202 9.24 -3.41 15.22
C LYS A 202 7.99 -4.14 14.76
N THR A 203 7.73 -4.17 13.44
CA THR A 203 6.63 -4.95 12.85
C THR A 203 6.81 -6.43 13.18
N ASN A 204 7.99 -7.00 12.91
CA ASN A 204 8.24 -8.42 13.17
C ASN A 204 8.19 -8.77 14.66
N GLN A 205 8.71 -7.90 15.54
CA GLN A 205 8.60 -8.06 16.99
C GLN A 205 7.13 -8.11 17.45
N TYR A 206 6.30 -7.19 16.94
CA TYR A 206 4.88 -7.17 17.27
C TYR A 206 4.14 -8.42 16.77
N LEU A 207 4.40 -8.84 15.52
CA LEU A 207 3.80 -10.07 14.97
C LEU A 207 4.17 -11.29 15.81
N LEU A 208 5.45 -11.46 16.15
CA LEU A 208 5.93 -12.54 17.01
C LEU A 208 5.26 -12.54 18.39
N ALA A 209 5.15 -11.36 19.03
CA ALA A 209 4.52 -11.21 20.33
C ALA A 209 3.02 -11.61 20.33
N HIS A 210 2.37 -11.56 19.16
CA HIS A 210 0.96 -11.95 18.99
C HIS A 210 0.82 -13.32 18.28
N GLY A 211 1.87 -14.15 18.29
CA GLY A 211 1.82 -15.51 17.74
C GLY A 211 1.69 -15.59 16.22
N GLN A 212 1.98 -14.50 15.51
CA GLN A 212 1.96 -14.45 14.05
C GLN A 212 3.36 -14.65 13.47
N THR A 213 3.43 -15.28 12.30
CA THR A 213 4.69 -15.41 11.55
C THR A 213 5.19 -14.02 11.13
N PRO A 214 6.45 -13.66 11.42
CA PRO A 214 7.05 -12.40 10.97
C PRO A 214 7.11 -12.35 9.44
N ILE A 215 7.29 -11.15 8.91
CA ILE A 215 7.52 -10.94 7.48
C ILE A 215 9.00 -11.15 7.16
N ASP A 216 9.27 -11.97 6.15
CA ASP A 216 10.55 -11.99 5.46
C ASP A 216 10.62 -10.83 4.48
N TRP A 217 11.37 -9.80 4.86
CA TRP A 217 11.51 -8.59 4.07
C TRP A 217 12.50 -8.73 2.91
N GLN A 218 13.29 -9.81 2.84
CA GLN A 218 14.23 -10.05 1.73
C GLN A 218 13.47 -10.39 0.44
N ILE A 219 13.90 -9.79 -0.68
CA ILE A 219 13.41 -10.05 -2.05
C ILE A 219 14.57 -10.06 -3.05
#